data_AF-W4RP83-F1
#
_entry.id   AF-W4RP83-F1
#
_cell.length_a   1.000
_cell.length_b   1.000
_cell.length_c   1.000
_cell.angle_alpha   90.00
_cell.angle_beta   90.00
_cell.angle_gamma   90.00
#
_symmetry.space_group_name_H-M   'P 1'
#
loop_
_entity.id
_entity.type
_entity.pdbx_description
1 polymer ?
#
loop_
_entity_poly.entity_id
_entity_poly.type
_entity_poly.pdbx_seq_one_letter_code
_entity_poly.pdbx_strand_id
1 'polypeptide(L)'
;MMSKTIPVKKNDFIDVLFEDLTHDGAGVAKVDGYPIFVQGGLPGEKANIKVTKVNKGYGFGRLMEILERSTFRVECPAEDAHKYGGCQLQHISYEGQLKYKENQVKQVLTRIGKLEDVVVHPILGMDNPWHYRNKAQVPVGEKDGKLIAGFFKPRSHEIVDTDESLLHLDEINEAIKR
;
A
#
# COMPACT_ATOMS: atom_id res chain seq x y z
N MET A 1 -3.61 36.36 6.93
CA MET A 1 -3.52 34.98 6.40
C MET A 1 -4.89 34.34 6.55
N MET A 2 -5.58 34.01 5.47
CA MET A 2 -6.87 33.32 5.55
C MET A 2 -6.65 31.94 6.20
N SER A 3 -7.34 31.69 7.31
CA SER A 3 -7.46 30.34 7.88
C SER A 3 -8.06 29.45 6.80
N LYS A 4 -7.24 28.57 6.22
CA LYS A 4 -7.72 27.61 5.24
C LYS A 4 -8.59 26.61 6.01
N THR A 5 -9.91 26.77 5.91
CA THR A 5 -10.86 25.84 6.51
C THR A 5 -10.60 24.46 5.94
N ILE A 6 -10.40 23.47 6.81
CA ILE A 6 -10.18 22.09 6.37
C ILE A 6 -11.52 21.58 5.80
N PRO A 7 -11.55 21.05 4.56
CA PRO A 7 -12.80 20.75 3.86
C PRO A 7 -13.46 19.45 4.32
N VAL A 8 -12.84 18.72 5.26
CA VAL A 8 -13.31 17.41 5.76
C VAL A 8 -13.23 17.33 7.27
N LYS A 9 -14.09 16.50 7.86
CA LYS A 9 -14.09 16.18 9.29
C LYS A 9 -13.81 14.69 9.51
N LYS A 10 -13.34 14.36 10.71
CA LYS A 10 -13.13 12.98 11.11
C LYS A 10 -14.47 12.24 11.11
N ASN A 11 -14.47 11.03 10.57
CA ASN A 11 -15.61 10.12 10.36
C ASN A 11 -16.55 10.50 9.20
N ASP A 12 -16.23 11.51 8.39
CA ASP A 12 -16.97 11.75 7.15
C ASP A 12 -16.80 10.57 6.20
N PHE A 13 -17.88 10.26 5.48
CA PHE A 13 -17.88 9.35 4.34
C PHE A 13 -18.02 10.19 3.08
N ILE A 14 -17.03 10.09 2.19
CA ILE A 14 -16.95 10.92 1.00
C ILE A 14 -16.51 10.08 -0.19
N ASP A 15 -17.05 10.41 -1.36
CA ASP A 15 -16.60 9.84 -2.62
C ASP A 15 -15.42 10.65 -3.14
N VAL A 16 -14.36 9.96 -3.53
CA VAL A 16 -13.13 10.57 -4.03
C VAL A 16 -12.67 9.90 -5.31
N LEU A 17 -11.95 10.66 -6.13
CA LEU A 17 -11.12 10.14 -7.21
C LEU A 17 -9.67 10.12 -6.73
N PHE A 18 -9.01 8.98 -6.86
CA PHE A 18 -7.57 8.88 -6.60
C PHE A 18 -6.79 9.38 -7.81
N GLU A 19 -5.85 10.30 -7.58
CA GLU A 19 -5.06 10.96 -8.61
C GLU A 19 -3.63 10.40 -8.72
N ASP A 20 -3.06 9.94 -7.60
CA ASP A 20 -1.66 9.50 -7.53
C ASP A 20 -1.47 8.47 -6.40
N LEU A 21 -0.24 7.97 -6.25
CA LEU A 21 0.20 7.13 -5.14
C LEU A 21 1.32 7.81 -4.35
N THR A 22 1.34 7.59 -3.04
CA THR A 22 2.48 7.96 -2.18
C THR A 22 3.67 7.03 -2.41
N HIS A 23 4.81 7.34 -1.78
CA HIS A 23 6.01 6.49 -1.89
C HIS A 23 5.81 5.07 -1.33
N ASP A 24 4.92 4.92 -0.35
CA ASP A 24 4.55 3.68 0.32
C ASP A 24 3.28 3.03 -0.26
N GLY A 25 2.77 3.51 -1.40
CA GLY A 25 1.67 2.88 -2.14
C GLY A 25 0.26 3.21 -1.64
N ALA A 26 0.08 4.28 -0.87
CA ALA A 26 -1.25 4.77 -0.53
C ALA A 26 -1.82 5.63 -1.65
N GLY A 27 -3.11 5.46 -1.97
CA GLY A 27 -3.85 6.33 -2.86
C GLY A 27 -3.91 7.76 -2.34
N VAL A 28 -3.72 8.73 -3.23
CA VAL A 28 -3.80 10.17 -2.97
C VAL A 28 -5.07 10.69 -3.62
N ALA A 29 -6.02 11.12 -2.80
CA ALA A 29 -7.17 11.90 -3.23
C ALA A 29 -7.01 13.35 -2.77
N LYS A 30 -7.61 14.31 -3.49
CA LYS A 30 -7.64 15.72 -3.06
C LYS A 30 -9.07 16.21 -2.99
N VAL A 31 -9.47 16.72 -1.82
CA VAL A 31 -10.76 17.39 -1.61
C VAL A 31 -10.48 18.88 -1.47
N ASP A 32 -10.89 19.71 -2.42
CA ASP A 32 -10.58 21.15 -2.45
C ASP A 32 -9.07 21.45 -2.25
N GLY A 33 -8.22 20.61 -2.86
CA GLY A 33 -6.76 20.69 -2.74
C GLY A 33 -6.18 20.21 -1.40
N TYR A 34 -7.01 19.68 -0.49
CA TYR A 34 -6.57 19.01 0.74
C TYR A 34 -6.31 17.53 0.48
N PRO A 35 -5.04 17.05 0.59
CA PRO A 35 -4.70 15.67 0.29
C PRO A 35 -5.18 14.71 1.39
N ILE A 36 -5.76 13.59 0.97
CA ILE A 36 -6.18 12.49 1.84
C ILE A 36 -5.48 11.22 1.36
N PHE A 37 -4.75 10.57 2.25
CA PHE A 37 -4.02 9.34 1.98
C PHE A 37 -4.85 8.12 2.38
N VAL A 38 -5.03 7.18 1.46
CA VAL A 38 -5.89 6.01 1.67
C VAL A 38 -5.17 4.75 1.21
N GLN A 39 -4.90 3.85 2.15
CA GLN A 39 -4.29 2.56 1.84
C GLN A 39 -5.22 1.72 0.95
N GLY A 40 -4.65 1.09 -0.07
CA GLY A 40 -5.38 0.23 -1.00
C GLY A 40 -6.11 0.96 -2.14
N GLY A 41 -6.09 2.30 -2.20
CA GLY A 41 -6.67 3.07 -3.32
C GLY A 41 -5.69 3.22 -4.49
N LEU A 42 -6.19 3.19 -5.73
CA LEU A 42 -5.35 3.31 -6.94
C LEU A 42 -5.71 4.48 -7.84
N PRO A 43 -4.74 5.10 -8.54
CA PRO A 43 -5.01 6.18 -9.48
C PRO A 43 -6.05 5.79 -10.53
N GLY A 44 -6.97 6.71 -10.80
CA GLY A 44 -8.09 6.52 -11.72
C GLY A 44 -9.33 5.87 -11.09
N GLU A 45 -9.28 5.46 -9.82
CA GLU A 45 -10.44 4.88 -9.14
C GLU A 45 -11.32 5.91 -8.46
N LYS A 46 -12.63 5.72 -8.60
CA LYS A 46 -13.61 6.37 -7.73
C LYS A 46 -13.97 5.43 -6.60
N ALA A 47 -13.98 5.95 -5.39
CA ALA A 47 -14.23 5.16 -4.20
C ALA A 47 -14.89 5.97 -3.10
N ASN A 48 -15.72 5.31 -2.29
CA ASN A 48 -16.17 5.84 -1.02
C ASN A 48 -15.10 5.58 0.05
N ILE A 49 -14.73 6.62 0.78
CA ILE A 49 -13.74 6.54 1.86
C ILE A 49 -14.31 7.09 3.16
N LYS A 50 -13.87 6.54 4.28
CA LYS A 50 -14.11 7.08 5.62
C LYS A 50 -12.89 7.86 6.09
N VAL A 51 -13.03 9.15 6.39
CA VAL A 51 -11.96 9.98 6.95
C VAL A 51 -11.64 9.51 8.38
N THR A 52 -10.43 9.02 8.62
CA THR A 52 -10.03 8.44 9.92
C THR A 52 -9.23 9.42 10.78
N LYS A 53 -8.47 10.31 10.15
CA LYS A 53 -7.65 11.32 10.83
C LYS A 53 -7.53 12.58 9.96
N VAL A 54 -7.61 13.74 10.60
CA VAL A 54 -7.53 15.06 9.96
C VAL A 54 -6.39 15.82 10.61
N ASN A 55 -5.37 16.20 9.84
CA ASN A 55 -4.27 17.07 10.29
C ASN A 55 -4.37 18.43 9.59
N LYS A 56 -3.51 19.39 9.98
CA LYS A 56 -3.54 20.76 9.45
C LYS A 56 -3.39 20.84 7.92
N GLY A 57 -2.61 19.94 7.31
CA GLY A 57 -2.29 20.00 5.87
C GLY A 57 -2.66 18.76 5.05
N TYR A 58 -3.10 17.68 5.70
CA TYR A 58 -3.44 16.42 5.05
C TYR A 58 -4.25 15.52 5.97
N GLY A 59 -5.02 14.60 5.40
CA GLY A 59 -5.82 13.62 6.12
C GLY A 59 -5.42 12.18 5.80
N PHE A 60 -5.99 11.26 6.56
CA PHE A 60 -5.98 9.84 6.27
C PHE A 60 -7.40 9.33 6.16
N GLY A 61 -7.63 8.45 5.20
CA GLY A 61 -8.90 7.76 5.01
C GLY A 61 -8.73 6.24 5.05
N ARG A 62 -9.85 5.55 5.22
CA ARG A 62 -9.98 4.12 5.01
C ARG A 62 -10.88 3.90 3.79
N LEU A 63 -10.42 3.08 2.86
CA LEU A 63 -11.21 2.65 1.72
C LEU A 63 -12.42 1.85 2.23
N MET A 64 -13.64 2.27 1.86
CA MET A 64 -14.87 1.59 2.26
C MET A 64 -15.44 0.78 1.11
N GLU A 65 -15.53 1.40 -0.07
CA GLU A 65 -16.10 0.79 -1.27
C GLU A 65 -15.42 1.36 -2.52
N ILE A 66 -15.15 0.51 -3.51
CA ILE A 66 -14.65 0.95 -4.82
C ILE A 66 -15.85 1.04 -5.76
N LEU A 67 -16.12 2.24 -6.25
CA LEU A 67 -17.25 2.54 -7.14
C LEU A 67 -16.86 2.35 -8.62
N GLU A 68 -15.63 2.76 -8.98
CA GLU A 68 -15.04 2.54 -10.30
C GLU A 68 -13.61 2.00 -10.12
N ARG A 69 -13.33 0.82 -10.71
CA ARG A 69 -12.05 0.11 -10.57
C ARG A 69 -11.02 0.57 -11.60
N SER A 70 -9.75 0.59 -11.20
CA SER A 70 -8.63 0.82 -12.11
C SER A 70 -8.40 -0.41 -12.98
N THR A 71 -7.93 -0.21 -14.20
CA THR A 71 -7.52 -1.31 -15.09
C THR A 71 -6.33 -2.09 -14.51
N PHE A 72 -5.54 -1.48 -13.63
CA PHE A 72 -4.43 -2.15 -12.95
C PHE A 72 -4.83 -2.81 -11.64
N ARG A 73 -6.08 -2.71 -11.18
CA ARG A 73 -6.50 -3.41 -9.96
C ARG A 73 -6.56 -4.90 -10.20
N VAL A 74 -5.99 -5.67 -9.27
CA VAL A 74 -6.16 -7.12 -9.20
C VAL A 74 -6.84 -7.50 -7.89
N GLU A 75 -7.55 -8.63 -7.90
CA GLU A 75 -8.08 -9.19 -6.67
C GLU A 75 -6.95 -9.87 -5.91
N CYS A 76 -6.81 -9.51 -4.64
CA CYS A 76 -5.92 -10.23 -3.74
C CYS A 76 -6.81 -11.23 -2.98
N PRO A 77 -6.53 -12.54 -3.03
CA PRO A 77 -7.27 -13.52 -2.25
C PRO A 77 -7.38 -13.05 -0.80
N ALA A 78 -8.55 -13.21 -0.18
CA ALA A 78 -8.79 -12.73 1.19
C ALA A 78 -7.83 -13.39 2.20
N GLU A 79 -7.38 -14.60 1.89
CA GLU A 79 -6.35 -15.31 2.64
C GLU A 79 -4.95 -14.69 2.50
N ASP A 80 -4.66 -13.92 1.46
CA ASP A 80 -3.33 -13.31 1.25
C ASP A 80 -3.33 -11.79 1.47
N ALA A 81 -4.52 -11.19 1.37
CA ALA A 81 -4.71 -9.76 1.49
C ALA A 81 -4.43 -9.27 2.91
N HIS A 82 -3.43 -8.39 3.05
CA HIS A 82 -3.20 -7.59 4.25
C HIS A 82 -2.93 -8.37 5.55
N LYS A 83 -2.61 -9.68 5.50
CA LYS A 83 -2.23 -10.45 6.69
C LYS A 83 -1.10 -9.77 7.45
N TYR A 84 -0.12 -9.20 6.75
CA TYR A 84 1.03 -8.55 7.37
C TYR A 84 1.59 -7.43 6.49
N GLY A 85 2.39 -6.53 7.09
CA GLY A 85 2.91 -5.33 6.43
C GLY A 85 3.91 -5.56 5.29
N GLY A 86 4.12 -6.81 4.85
CA GLY A 86 5.14 -7.19 3.87
C GLY A 86 4.78 -6.92 2.42
N CYS A 87 3.48 -6.79 2.10
CA CYS A 87 2.99 -6.73 0.73
C CYS A 87 2.01 -5.55 0.53
N GLN A 88 2.55 -4.35 0.28
CA GLN A 88 1.73 -3.13 0.18
C GLN A 88 1.05 -2.98 -1.19
N LEU A 89 1.64 -3.52 -2.27
CA LEU A 89 1.21 -3.28 -3.64
C LEU A 89 0.48 -4.47 -4.30
N GLN A 90 0.15 -5.53 -3.54
CA GLN A 90 -0.48 -6.75 -4.06
C GLN A 90 -1.81 -6.50 -4.77
N HIS A 91 -2.52 -5.43 -4.43
CA HIS A 91 -3.77 -5.03 -5.07
C HIS A 91 -3.56 -4.38 -6.45
N ILE A 92 -2.32 -4.27 -6.92
CA ILE A 92 -1.92 -3.74 -8.23
C ILE A 92 -1.34 -4.88 -9.06
N SER A 93 -1.80 -5.00 -10.31
CA SER A 93 -1.20 -5.86 -11.33
C SER A 93 0.30 -5.60 -11.44
N TYR A 94 1.07 -6.62 -11.83
CA TYR A 94 2.52 -6.48 -11.90
C TYR A 94 2.96 -5.37 -12.88
N GLU A 95 2.29 -5.25 -14.02
CA GLU A 95 2.49 -4.14 -14.97
C GLU A 95 2.26 -2.78 -14.30
N GLY A 96 1.17 -2.64 -13.54
CA GLY A 96 0.86 -1.43 -12.78
C GLY A 96 1.93 -1.13 -11.73
N GLN A 97 2.50 -2.14 -11.06
CA GLN A 97 3.59 -1.97 -10.10
C GLN A 97 4.87 -1.44 -10.77
N LEU A 98 5.21 -1.94 -11.97
CA LEU A 98 6.36 -1.46 -12.74
C LEU A 98 6.18 0.00 -13.16
N LYS A 99 5.00 0.35 -13.69
CA LYS A 99 4.65 1.74 -14.06
C LYS A 99 4.68 2.68 -12.86
N TYR A 100 4.16 2.23 -11.71
CA TYR A 100 4.23 2.99 -10.46
C TYR A 100 5.68 3.28 -10.05
N LYS A 101 6.54 2.26 -10.02
CA LYS A 101 7.96 2.42 -9.67
C LYS A 101 8.69 3.33 -10.66
N GLU A 102 8.40 3.23 -11.95
CA GLU A 102 8.96 4.12 -12.97
C GLU A 102 8.56 5.58 -12.72
N ASN A 103 7.26 5.82 -12.44
CA ASN A 103 6.73 7.13 -12.11
C ASN A 103 7.37 7.68 -10.83
N GLN A 104 7.62 6.85 -9.80
CA GLN A 104 8.32 7.30 -8.60
C GLN A 104 9.72 7.82 -8.90
N VAL A 105 10.50 7.08 -9.70
CA VAL A 105 11.85 7.51 -10.08
C VAL A 105 11.79 8.84 -10.84
N LYS A 106 10.89 8.95 -11.83
CA LYS A 106 10.64 10.19 -12.57
C LYS A 106 10.30 11.35 -11.64
N GLN A 107 9.33 11.16 -10.75
CA GLN A 107 8.90 12.21 -9.81
C GLN A 107 10.02 12.65 -8.87
N VAL A 108 10.85 11.72 -8.35
CA VAL A 108 11.97 12.06 -7.47
C VAL A 108 13.04 12.86 -8.22
N LEU A 109 13.45 12.40 -9.41
CA LEU A 109 14.46 13.08 -10.23
C LEU A 109 14.02 14.50 -10.60
N THR A 110 12.77 14.67 -11.04
CA THR A 110 12.24 15.98 -11.42
C THR A 110 11.99 16.88 -10.22
N ARG A 111 11.25 16.43 -9.20
CA ARG A 111 10.81 17.30 -8.09
C ARG A 111 11.94 17.62 -7.12
N ILE A 112 12.77 16.64 -6.77
CA ILE A 112 13.85 16.78 -5.80
C ILE A 112 15.16 17.08 -6.50
N GLY A 113 15.52 16.27 -7.51
CA GLY A 113 16.79 16.42 -8.24
C GLY A 113 16.83 17.62 -9.18
N LYS A 114 15.68 18.19 -9.56
CA LYS A 114 15.57 19.25 -10.58
C LYS A 114 16.16 18.84 -11.94
N LEU A 115 16.09 17.54 -12.24
CA LEU A 115 16.54 16.95 -13.49
C LEU A 115 15.31 16.64 -14.36
N GLU A 116 15.07 17.49 -15.35
CA GLU A 116 13.90 17.40 -16.24
C GLU A 116 14.20 16.64 -17.52
N ASP A 117 15.44 16.68 -18.01
CA ASP A 117 15.86 16.09 -19.29
C ASP A 117 16.58 14.74 -19.14
N VAL A 118 16.28 13.98 -18.08
CA VAL A 118 16.88 12.65 -17.85
C VAL A 118 15.95 11.55 -18.31
N VAL A 119 16.48 10.64 -19.12
CA VAL A 119 15.76 9.43 -19.53
C VAL A 119 15.66 8.47 -18.35
N VAL A 120 14.44 8.21 -17.92
CA VAL A 120 14.14 7.11 -17.00
C VAL A 120 13.73 5.90 -17.83
N HIS A 121 14.59 4.88 -17.85
CA HIS A 121 14.30 3.61 -18.51
C HIS A 121 13.18 2.84 -17.79
N PRO A 122 12.45 1.97 -18.50
CA PRO A 122 11.47 1.09 -17.88
C PRO A 122 12.08 0.26 -16.74
N ILE A 123 11.28 0.04 -15.70
CA ILE A 123 11.70 -0.80 -14.56
C ILE A 123 11.85 -2.24 -15.04
N LEU A 124 13.01 -2.84 -14.73
CA LEU A 124 13.24 -4.26 -14.98
C LEU A 124 12.34 -5.09 -14.05
N GLY A 125 11.43 -5.84 -14.67
CA GLY A 125 10.56 -6.79 -13.98
C GLY A 125 11.20 -8.15 -13.79
N MET A 126 10.51 -8.99 -13.04
CA MET A 126 10.76 -10.41 -12.81
C MET A 126 9.67 -11.20 -13.55
N ASP A 127 10.05 -12.31 -14.19
CA ASP A 127 9.11 -13.14 -14.95
C ASP A 127 8.03 -13.78 -14.06
N ASN A 128 8.42 -14.23 -12.86
CA ASN A 128 7.53 -14.76 -11.85
C ASN A 128 7.71 -13.98 -10.53
N PRO A 129 6.90 -12.94 -10.24
CA PRO A 129 7.14 -12.01 -9.12
C PRO A 129 6.69 -12.56 -7.76
N TRP A 130 6.97 -13.84 -7.51
CA TRP A 130 6.60 -14.59 -6.31
C TRP A 130 7.79 -15.42 -5.82
N HIS A 131 7.74 -15.86 -4.56
CA HIS A 131 8.73 -16.78 -3.97
C HIS A 131 10.21 -16.36 -4.16
N TYR A 132 10.51 -15.06 -4.11
CA TYR A 132 11.86 -14.56 -4.45
C TYR A 132 12.75 -14.23 -3.24
N ARG A 133 12.21 -14.16 -2.02
CA ARG A 133 12.98 -13.87 -0.80
C ARG A 133 13.64 -15.15 -0.30
N ASN A 134 14.96 -15.11 -0.23
CA ASN A 134 15.82 -16.18 0.29
C ASN A 134 16.20 -16.01 1.78
N LYS A 135 15.53 -15.10 2.48
CA LYS A 135 15.73 -14.87 3.92
C LYS A 135 14.41 -14.47 4.57
N ALA A 136 14.08 -15.13 5.68
CA ALA A 136 12.98 -14.77 6.55
C ALA A 136 13.49 -14.26 7.90
N GLN A 137 12.74 -13.32 8.48
CA GLN A 137 12.84 -12.97 9.89
C GLN A 137 11.44 -13.09 10.47
N VAL A 138 11.25 -14.06 11.36
CA VAL A 138 9.95 -14.43 11.89
C VAL A 138 9.95 -14.17 13.40
N PRO A 139 9.25 -13.13 13.87
CA PRO A 139 8.97 -12.96 15.29
C PRO A 139 8.22 -14.17 15.85
N VAL A 140 8.60 -14.58 17.05
CA VAL A 140 7.95 -15.65 17.83
C VAL A 140 7.47 -15.06 19.14
N GLY A 141 6.25 -15.41 19.54
CA GLY A 141 5.64 -14.95 20.78
C GLY A 141 4.59 -15.91 21.31
N GLU A 142 3.84 -15.45 22.30
CA GLU A 142 2.75 -16.21 22.92
C GLU A 142 1.46 -15.40 22.87
N LYS A 143 0.34 -16.08 22.57
CA LYS A 143 -1.01 -15.52 22.66
C LYS A 143 -1.97 -16.58 23.16
N ASP A 144 -2.73 -16.26 24.20
CA ASP A 144 -3.70 -17.16 24.84
C ASP A 144 -3.10 -18.54 25.22
N GLY A 145 -1.85 -18.53 25.72
CA GLY A 145 -1.11 -19.75 26.10
C GLY A 145 -0.60 -20.58 24.92
N LYS A 146 -0.73 -20.09 23.68
CA LYS A 146 -0.26 -20.75 22.46
C LYS A 146 0.93 -20.02 21.87
N LEU A 147 1.90 -20.79 21.40
CA LEU A 147 3.02 -20.27 20.61
C LEU A 147 2.47 -19.70 19.29
N ILE A 148 2.81 -18.45 18.99
CA ILE A 148 2.50 -17.81 17.71
C ILE A 148 3.77 -17.36 17.01
N ALA A 149 3.80 -17.44 15.68
CA ALA A 149 4.91 -17.00 14.86
C ALA A 149 4.39 -16.49 13.52
N GLY A 150 5.06 -15.50 12.94
CA GLY A 150 4.68 -14.99 11.62
C GLY A 150 5.24 -13.60 11.37
N PHE A 151 4.38 -12.61 11.18
CA PHE A 151 4.81 -11.25 10.84
C PHE A 151 4.00 -10.19 11.58
N PHE A 152 4.56 -8.99 11.72
CA PHE A 152 3.83 -7.91 12.37
C PHE A 152 2.72 -7.32 11.49
N LYS A 153 1.60 -6.99 12.13
CA LYS A 153 0.57 -6.13 11.52
C LYS A 153 1.16 -4.78 11.13
N PRO A 154 0.64 -4.13 10.07
CA PRO A 154 1.07 -2.78 9.70
C PRO A 154 1.03 -1.82 10.89
N ARG A 155 2.15 -1.11 11.13
CA ARG A 155 2.29 -0.10 12.20
C ARG A 155 2.03 -0.62 13.62
N SER A 156 2.36 -1.88 13.89
CA SER A 156 2.16 -2.54 15.19
C SER A 156 3.29 -3.55 15.48
N HIS A 157 3.39 -4.01 16.72
CA HIS A 157 4.19 -5.19 17.13
C HIS A 157 3.30 -6.41 17.41
N GLU A 158 2.03 -6.37 17.00
CA GLU A 158 1.12 -7.52 17.08
C GLU A 158 1.48 -8.53 15.99
N ILE A 159 1.80 -9.76 16.40
CA ILE A 159 2.14 -10.87 15.50
C ILE A 159 0.85 -11.41 14.87
N VAL A 160 0.86 -11.49 13.54
CA VAL A 160 -0.08 -12.29 12.76
C VAL A 160 0.49 -13.69 12.68
N ASP A 161 -0.25 -14.62 13.26
CA ASP A 161 0.11 -16.03 13.33
C ASP A 161 -0.04 -16.66 11.94
N THR A 162 1.08 -16.90 11.27
CA THR A 162 1.14 -17.47 9.92
C THR A 162 2.51 -18.10 9.67
N ASP A 163 2.50 -19.22 8.98
CA ASP A 163 3.66 -20.03 8.60
C ASP A 163 4.01 -19.88 7.10
N GLU A 164 3.32 -19.01 6.37
CA GLU A 164 3.49 -18.88 4.93
C GLU A 164 3.64 -17.42 4.50
N SER A 165 4.56 -17.20 3.55
CA SER A 165 4.63 -15.97 2.77
C SER A 165 4.74 -16.27 1.29
N LEU A 166 3.86 -15.67 0.49
CA LEU A 166 3.90 -15.69 -0.98
C LEU A 166 5.21 -15.16 -1.58
N LEU A 167 6.00 -14.44 -0.79
CA LEU A 167 7.25 -13.86 -1.24
C LEU A 167 8.48 -14.67 -0.82
N HIS A 168 8.35 -15.61 0.13
CA HIS A 168 9.45 -16.46 0.56
C HIS A 168 9.59 -17.67 -0.36
N LEU A 169 10.82 -18.15 -0.53
CA LEU A 169 11.06 -19.46 -1.14
C LEU A 169 10.30 -20.56 -0.39
N ASP A 170 9.90 -21.60 -1.11
CA ASP A 170 9.11 -22.70 -0.54
C ASP A 170 9.87 -23.40 0.58
N GLU A 171 11.19 -23.59 0.44
CA GLU A 171 12.04 -24.19 1.48
C GLU A 171 12.06 -23.37 2.77
N ILE A 172 11.88 -22.04 2.67
CA ILE A 172 11.80 -21.16 3.83
C ILE A 172 10.43 -21.29 4.49
N ASN A 173 9.34 -21.32 3.71
CA ASN A 173 8.00 -21.53 4.26
C ASN A 173 7.90 -22.89 4.96
N GLU A 174 8.46 -23.96 4.38
CA GLU A 174 8.51 -25.27 5.02
C GLU A 174 9.35 -25.28 6.30
N ALA A 175 10.47 -24.54 6.34
CA ALA A 175 11.32 -24.46 7.53
C ALA A 175 10.69 -23.71 8.72
N ILE A 176 9.70 -22.83 8.47
CA ILE A 176 9.01 -22.06 9.54
C ILE A 176 7.65 -22.66 9.92
N LYS A 177 7.22 -23.70 9.21
CA LYS A 177 6.00 -24.45 9.47
C LYS A 177 6.08 -25.13 10.83
N ARG A 178 4.96 -25.12 11.55
CA ARG A 178 4.84 -25.61 12.93
C ARG A 178 3.78 -26.69 13.04
#